data_AF-A0A6C0IU63-F1
#
_entry.id   AF-A0A6C0IU63-F1
#
_cell.length_a   1.000
_cell.length_b   1.000
_cell.length_c   1.000
_cell.angle_alpha   90.00
_cell.angle_beta   90.00
_cell.angle_gamma   90.00
#
_symmetry.space_group_name_H-M   'P 1'
#
loop_
_entity.id
_entity.type
_entity.pdbx_description
1 polymer ?
#
loop_
_entity_poly.entity_id
_entity_poly.type
_entity_poly.pdbx_seq_one_letter_code
_entity_poly.pdbx_strand_id
1 'polypeptide(L)'
;MELLNNRYYIVRNGDFATDGNTKILYCIFSILLSIEDYINNNSVNCLSIMIGSTFIWVLIEYILYITNTRIIKPMYIYLWNNKIELHKYVSLFLQGFQEGGFITTVGLYFGDRLNSINHMLVFHSLIIFMIINIITKYNLIQSSKRQVNSKGSLILMGLSTVYNLKTIYQHPEHIMRQLKMFISMIYLSSIWTFFTWYKGFRTAEVYLKNESNEYIKQSPNNFEIFLILLYDIIFEIGIAYLTFYNLFIL
;
A
#
# COMPACT_ATOMS: atom_id res chain seq x y z
N MET A 1 3.48 -28.07 -5.97
CA MET A 1 2.41 -27.69 -6.93
C MET A 1 1.08 -27.35 -6.22
N GLU A 2 1.03 -27.26 -4.89
CA GLU A 2 -0.20 -26.91 -4.14
C GLU A 2 -0.47 -25.39 -4.06
N LEU A 3 0.58 -24.57 -4.00
CA LEU A 3 0.49 -23.12 -3.76
C LEU A 3 -0.17 -22.33 -4.93
N LEU A 4 -0.08 -22.85 -6.15
CA LEU A 4 -0.76 -22.28 -7.34
C LEU A 4 -2.19 -22.82 -7.52
N ASN A 5 -2.51 -23.96 -6.91
CA ASN A 5 -3.82 -24.60 -7.06
C ASN A 5 -4.80 -24.11 -5.99
N ASN A 6 -4.30 -23.86 -4.78
CA ASN A 6 -5.05 -23.22 -3.69
C ASN A 6 -5.30 -21.74 -3.99
N ARG A 7 -6.32 -21.15 -3.37
CA ARG A 7 -6.60 -19.71 -3.51
C ARG A 7 -6.45 -19.02 -2.16
N TYR A 8 -5.55 -18.04 -2.13
CA TYR A 8 -5.28 -17.22 -0.94
C TYR A 8 -5.91 -15.85 -1.13
N TYR A 9 -6.76 -15.45 -0.20
CA TYR A 9 -7.43 -14.16 -0.23
C TYR A 9 -7.01 -13.29 0.94
N ILE A 10 -6.82 -12.00 0.68
CA ILE A 10 -6.81 -10.98 1.72
C ILE A 10 -8.20 -10.35 1.76
N VAL A 11 -8.80 -10.35 2.95
CA VAL A 11 -10.07 -9.71 3.23
C VAL A 11 -9.78 -8.44 4.03
N ARG A 12 -10.30 -7.32 3.53
CA ARG A 12 -10.24 -6.04 4.24
C ARG A 12 -11.64 -5.70 4.71
N ASN A 13 -11.74 -5.29 5.96
CA ASN A 13 -12.96 -4.86 6.62
C ASN A 13 -12.82 -3.38 7.04
N GLY A 14 -13.94 -2.72 7.22
CA GLY A 14 -14.01 -1.34 7.70
C GLY A 14 -13.84 -0.26 6.65
N ASP A 15 -13.77 0.98 7.13
CA ASP A 15 -13.97 2.20 6.33
C ASP A 15 -12.70 2.72 5.64
N PHE A 16 -11.63 1.92 5.58
CA PHE A 16 -10.37 2.34 4.94
C PHE A 16 -10.56 2.74 3.46
N ALA A 17 -11.51 2.10 2.77
CA ALA A 17 -11.84 2.40 1.37
C ALA A 17 -12.82 3.59 1.21
N THR A 18 -13.51 4.00 2.28
CA THR A 18 -14.65 4.95 2.22
C THR A 18 -14.38 6.26 2.96
N ASP A 19 -13.32 6.34 3.76
CA ASP A 19 -12.93 7.54 4.51
C ASP A 19 -12.06 8.49 3.68
N GLY A 20 -12.70 9.53 3.12
CA GLY A 20 -12.02 10.56 2.33
C GLY A 20 -11.19 11.53 3.17
N ASN A 21 -11.58 11.79 4.42
CA ASN A 21 -10.87 12.71 5.32
C ASN A 21 -9.45 12.21 5.59
N THR A 22 -9.31 10.93 5.96
CA THR A 22 -8.00 10.33 6.23
C THR A 22 -7.11 10.31 4.97
N LYS A 23 -7.69 10.06 3.78
CA LYS A 23 -6.93 10.06 2.52
C LYS A 23 -6.44 11.45 2.14
N ILE A 24 -7.27 12.48 2.30
CA ILE A 24 -6.89 13.88 2.07
C ILE A 24 -5.74 14.28 3.01
N LEU A 25 -5.81 13.89 4.29
CA LEU A 25 -4.74 14.15 5.24
C LEU A 25 -3.39 13.54 4.80
N TYR A 26 -3.40 12.29 4.31
CA TYR A 26 -2.19 11.67 3.77
C TYR A 26 -1.67 12.36 2.50
N CYS A 27 -2.57 12.84 1.64
CA CYS A 27 -2.19 13.62 0.45
C CYS A 27 -1.50 14.94 0.86
N ILE A 28 -2.11 15.69 1.79
CA ILE A 28 -1.53 16.94 2.30
C ILE A 28 -0.17 16.67 2.94
N PHE A 29 -0.07 15.64 3.78
CA PHE A 29 1.17 15.29 4.46
C PHE A 29 2.31 14.98 3.48
N SER A 30 2.06 14.18 2.45
CA SER A 30 3.08 13.83 1.44
C SER A 30 3.47 15.02 0.56
N ILE A 31 2.54 15.93 0.25
CA ILE A 31 2.86 17.20 -0.41
C ILE A 31 3.79 18.03 0.48
N LEU A 32 3.50 18.13 1.79
CA LEU A 32 4.34 18.87 2.73
C LEU A 32 5.74 18.27 2.85
N LEU A 33 5.87 16.93 2.87
CA LEU A 33 7.19 16.27 2.83
C LEU A 33 7.97 16.60 1.55
N SER A 34 7.28 16.64 0.41
CA SER A 34 7.90 16.96 -0.88
C SER A 34 8.36 18.42 -0.94
N ILE A 35 7.59 19.34 -0.35
CA ILE A 35 7.95 20.75 -0.24
C ILE A 35 9.14 20.92 0.70
N GLU A 36 9.15 20.24 1.85
CA GLU A 36 10.29 20.25 2.77
C GLU A 36 11.57 19.77 2.09
N ASP A 37 11.51 18.64 1.36
CA ASP A 37 12.67 18.07 0.68
C ASP A 37 13.23 19.02 -0.37
N TYR A 38 12.33 19.73 -1.07
CA TYR A 38 12.71 20.76 -2.02
C TYR A 38 13.38 21.96 -1.32
N ILE A 39 12.82 22.47 -0.23
CA ILE A 39 13.35 23.65 0.47
C ILE A 39 14.73 23.34 1.11
N ASN A 40 14.88 22.18 1.75
CA ASN A 40 16.06 21.88 2.55
C ASN A 40 17.19 21.23 1.74
N ASN A 41 16.86 20.44 0.71
CA ASN A 41 17.86 19.71 -0.08
C ASN A 41 17.91 20.11 -1.56
N ASN A 42 17.06 21.05 -2.02
CA ASN A 42 16.88 21.36 -3.46
C ASN A 42 16.60 20.11 -4.32
N SER A 43 15.98 19.10 -3.72
CA SER A 43 15.67 17.81 -4.35
C SER A 43 14.22 17.80 -4.82
N VAL A 44 14.00 17.38 -6.06
CA VAL A 44 12.65 17.14 -6.62
C VAL A 44 12.27 15.66 -6.58
N ASN A 45 13.09 14.81 -5.96
CA ASN A 45 12.90 13.36 -5.98
C ASN A 45 11.59 12.94 -5.30
N CYS A 46 11.28 13.51 -4.13
CA CYS A 46 10.03 13.24 -3.42
C CYS A 46 8.81 13.69 -4.24
N LEU A 47 8.88 14.87 -4.86
CA LEU A 47 7.81 15.38 -5.72
C LEU A 47 7.62 14.49 -6.97
N SER A 48 8.71 14.10 -7.62
CA SER A 48 8.71 13.24 -8.82
C SER A 48 8.07 11.89 -8.54
N ILE A 49 8.54 11.19 -7.50
CA ILE A 49 8.01 9.87 -7.16
C ILE A 49 6.55 9.95 -6.69
N MET A 50 6.16 11.01 -5.96
CA MET A 50 4.80 11.22 -5.51
C MET A 50 3.84 11.35 -6.71
N ILE A 51 4.16 12.22 -7.68
CA ILE A 51 3.33 12.46 -8.86
C ILE A 51 3.29 11.21 -9.74
N GLY A 52 4.46 10.63 -10.03
CA GLY A 52 4.58 9.47 -10.91
C GLY A 52 3.85 8.24 -10.38
N SER A 53 4.07 7.90 -9.10
CA SER A 53 3.40 6.75 -8.47
C SER A 53 1.89 6.98 -8.31
N THR A 54 1.45 8.20 -7.96
CA THR A 54 0.03 8.55 -7.93
C THR A 54 -0.60 8.33 -9.30
N PHE A 55 0.02 8.83 -10.35
CA PHE A 55 -0.50 8.70 -11.71
C PHE A 55 -0.67 7.23 -12.12
N ILE A 56 0.37 6.40 -11.94
CA ILE A 56 0.30 4.97 -12.28
C ILE A 56 -0.78 4.27 -11.44
N TRP A 57 -0.89 4.55 -10.15
CA TRP A 57 -1.92 3.93 -9.32
C TRP A 57 -3.33 4.37 -9.65
N VAL A 58 -3.54 5.65 -9.99
CA VAL A 58 -4.85 6.10 -10.47
C VAL A 58 -5.23 5.37 -11.77
N LEU A 59 -4.28 5.16 -12.69
CA LEU A 59 -4.53 4.37 -13.89
C LEU A 59 -4.88 2.92 -13.56
N ILE A 60 -4.18 2.29 -12.62
CA ILE A 60 -4.44 0.90 -12.24
C ILE A 60 -5.80 0.77 -11.56
N GLU A 61 -6.15 1.69 -10.65
CA GLU A 61 -7.48 1.72 -10.03
C GLU A 61 -8.58 1.97 -11.07
N TYR A 62 -8.33 2.83 -12.06
CA TYR A 62 -9.25 3.09 -13.16
C TYR A 62 -9.45 1.85 -14.05
N ILE A 63 -8.39 1.12 -14.37
CA ILE A 63 -8.47 -0.14 -15.12
C ILE A 63 -9.27 -1.16 -14.33
N LEU A 64 -8.95 -1.37 -13.05
CA LEU A 64 -9.65 -2.31 -12.17
C LEU A 64 -11.15 -1.98 -12.02
N TYR A 65 -11.48 -0.69 -12.08
CA TYR A 65 -12.85 -0.20 -12.09
C TYR A 65 -13.58 -0.55 -13.39
N ILE A 66 -13.00 -0.23 -14.55
CA ILE A 66 -13.62 -0.52 -15.86
C ILE A 66 -13.79 -2.02 -16.08
N THR A 67 -12.82 -2.83 -15.66
CA THR A 67 -12.89 -4.29 -15.81
C THR A 67 -13.82 -4.95 -14.80
N ASN A 68 -14.50 -4.18 -13.93
CA ASN A 68 -15.34 -4.65 -12.83
C ASN A 68 -14.61 -5.64 -11.89
N THR A 69 -13.28 -5.61 -11.88
CA THR A 69 -12.47 -6.43 -10.96
C THR A 69 -12.54 -5.84 -9.54
N ARG A 70 -12.77 -4.53 -9.42
CA ARG A 70 -12.92 -3.83 -8.16
C ARG A 70 -14.19 -2.97 -8.13
N ILE A 71 -15.03 -3.21 -7.13
CA ILE A 71 -16.16 -2.33 -6.82
C ILE A 71 -15.63 -1.18 -5.95
N ILE A 72 -15.66 0.03 -6.50
CA ILE A 72 -15.29 1.25 -5.76
C ILE A 72 -16.47 1.64 -4.89
N LYS A 73 -16.32 1.47 -3.59
CA LYS A 73 -17.30 1.93 -2.61
C LYS A 73 -17.34 3.47 -2.60
N PRO A 74 -18.52 4.07 -2.36
CA PRO A 74 -18.62 5.52 -2.25
C PRO A 74 -17.74 6.02 -1.10
N MET A 75 -16.98 7.07 -1.37
CA MET A 75 -16.09 7.71 -0.40
C MET A 75 -16.76 8.97 0.12
N TYR A 76 -16.58 9.24 1.42
CA TYR A 76 -17.25 10.32 2.11
C TYR A 76 -16.27 11.25 2.79
N ILE A 77 -16.57 12.54 2.72
CA ILE A 77 -15.97 13.59 3.55
C ILE A 77 -16.98 13.91 4.65
N TYR A 78 -16.50 13.91 5.89
CA TYR A 78 -17.27 14.36 7.04
C TYR A 78 -16.82 15.76 7.39
N LEU A 79 -17.66 16.76 7.08
CA LEU A 79 -17.43 18.16 7.42
C LEU A 79 -18.47 18.55 8.48
N TRP A 80 -18.03 18.71 9.72
CA TRP A 80 -18.89 18.88 10.89
C TRP A 80 -19.97 17.78 10.98
N ASN A 81 -21.22 18.07 10.63
CA ASN A 81 -22.34 17.13 10.64
C ASN A 81 -22.78 16.67 9.25
N ASN A 82 -22.15 17.20 8.19
CA ASN A 82 -22.53 16.86 6.82
C ASN A 82 -21.65 15.73 6.29
N LYS A 83 -22.31 14.68 5.82
CA LYS A 83 -21.68 13.58 5.09
C LYS A 83 -21.82 13.87 3.60
N ILE A 84 -20.70 14.23 2.97
CA ILE A 84 -20.65 14.58 1.55
C ILE A 84 -20.05 13.39 0.80
N GLU A 85 -20.80 12.82 -0.15
CA GLU A 85 -20.28 11.80 -1.06
C GLU A 85 -19.38 12.45 -2.11
N LEU A 86 -18.16 11.93 -2.26
CA LEU A 86 -17.23 12.38 -3.26
C LEU A 86 -17.54 11.82 -4.64
N HIS A 87 -17.32 12.63 -5.67
CA HIS A 87 -17.40 12.17 -7.05
C HIS A 87 -16.43 11.00 -7.29
N LYS A 88 -16.85 9.99 -8.06
CA LYS A 88 -16.09 8.74 -8.24
C LYS A 88 -14.65 8.94 -8.71
N TYR A 89 -14.42 9.89 -9.64
CA TYR A 89 -13.07 10.21 -10.11
C TYR A 89 -12.18 10.83 -9.03
N VAL A 90 -12.75 11.61 -8.10
CA VAL A 90 -12.02 12.14 -6.94
C VAL A 90 -11.68 11.00 -5.98
N SER A 91 -12.61 10.07 -5.75
CA SER A 91 -12.37 8.87 -4.93
C SER A 91 -11.27 7.99 -5.50
N LEU A 92 -11.26 7.76 -6.83
CA LEU A 92 -10.19 7.06 -7.56
C LEU A 92 -8.85 7.76 -7.40
N PHE A 93 -8.83 9.08 -7.57
CA PHE A 93 -7.63 9.89 -7.42
C PHE A 93 -7.05 9.80 -6.00
N LEU A 94 -7.87 10.06 -4.98
CA LEU A 94 -7.46 9.99 -3.58
C LEU A 94 -6.98 8.59 -3.17
N GLN A 95 -7.61 7.55 -3.72
CA GLN A 95 -7.20 6.18 -3.52
C GLN A 95 -5.81 5.91 -4.11
N GLY A 96 -5.58 6.28 -5.37
CA GLY A 96 -4.27 6.10 -6.02
C GLY A 96 -3.17 6.96 -5.39
N PHE A 97 -3.50 8.19 -4.99
CA PHE A 97 -2.60 9.08 -4.27
C PHE A 97 -2.19 8.47 -2.92
N GLN A 98 -3.16 8.03 -2.12
CA GLN A 98 -2.87 7.49 -0.80
C GLN A 98 -2.10 6.17 -0.87
N GLU A 99 -2.51 5.25 -1.76
CA GLU A 99 -1.83 3.96 -1.84
C GLU A 99 -0.46 4.11 -2.48
N GLY A 100 -0.27 4.97 -3.50
CA GLY A 100 0.94 5.02 -4.32
C GLY A 100 1.82 6.20 -3.97
N GLY A 101 1.27 7.41 -4.17
CA GLY A 101 1.95 8.67 -3.88
C GLY A 101 2.45 8.76 -2.45
N PHE A 102 1.57 8.60 -1.47
CA PHE A 102 1.93 8.75 -0.06
C PHE A 102 2.92 7.68 0.40
N ILE A 103 2.70 6.39 0.09
CA ILE A 103 3.59 5.32 0.56
C ILE A 103 5.00 5.45 -0.04
N THR A 104 5.11 5.74 -1.34
CA THR A 104 6.42 5.94 -1.97
C THR A 104 7.14 7.17 -1.43
N THR A 105 6.42 8.28 -1.25
CA THR A 105 6.98 9.54 -0.71
C THR A 105 7.50 9.34 0.70
N VAL A 106 6.70 8.73 1.58
CA VAL A 106 7.09 8.43 2.96
C VAL A 106 8.28 7.46 2.98
N GLY A 107 8.24 6.43 2.13
CA GLY A 107 9.33 5.47 1.98
C GLY A 107 10.65 6.15 1.62
N LEU A 108 10.65 7.00 0.58
CA LEU A 108 11.84 7.70 0.12
C LEU A 108 12.32 8.75 1.13
N TYR A 109 11.42 9.61 1.58
CA TYR A 109 11.74 10.75 2.44
C TYR A 109 12.39 10.31 3.75
N PHE A 110 11.76 9.35 4.45
CA PHE A 110 12.32 8.82 5.70
C PHE A 110 13.46 7.85 5.44
N GLY A 111 13.47 7.13 4.31
CA GLY A 111 14.59 6.31 3.87
C GLY A 111 15.88 7.11 3.76
N ASP A 112 15.85 8.24 3.07
CA ASP A 112 17.01 9.13 2.92
C ASP A 112 17.52 9.67 4.27
N ARG A 113 16.64 9.73 5.28
CA ARG A 113 16.87 10.39 6.58
C ARG A 113 16.83 9.46 7.79
N LEU A 114 17.00 8.15 7.59
CA LEU A 114 16.93 7.13 8.68
C LEU A 114 17.87 7.42 9.86
N ASN A 115 18.99 8.09 9.62
CA ASN A 115 19.97 8.41 10.66
C ASN A 115 19.67 9.71 11.42
N SER A 116 18.64 10.47 11.02
CA SER A 116 18.28 11.73 11.66
C SER A 116 17.19 11.53 12.71
N ILE A 117 17.53 11.77 13.99
CA ILE A 117 16.63 11.59 15.13
C ILE A 117 15.34 12.41 14.96
N ASN A 118 15.46 13.67 14.53
CA ASN A 118 14.31 14.56 14.36
C ASN A 118 13.31 14.00 13.34
N HIS A 119 13.81 13.47 12.22
CA HIS A 119 12.95 12.86 11.19
C HIS A 119 12.36 11.54 11.66
N MET A 120 13.12 10.74 12.42
CA MET A 120 12.58 9.52 13.03
C MET A 120 11.47 9.82 14.05
N LEU A 121 11.55 10.91 14.82
CA LEU A 121 10.45 11.34 15.69
C LEU A 121 9.19 11.65 14.88
N VAL A 122 9.31 12.42 13.79
CA VAL A 122 8.17 12.72 12.90
C VAL A 122 7.61 11.43 12.28
N PHE A 123 8.46 10.49 11.87
CA PHE A 123 8.04 9.21 11.31
C PHE A 123 7.23 8.39 12.32
N HIS A 124 7.68 8.32 13.57
CA HIS A 124 6.96 7.63 14.63
C HIS A 124 5.67 8.37 15.03
N SER A 125 5.65 9.71 15.00
CA SER A 125 4.41 10.49 15.18
C SER A 125 3.37 10.16 14.11
N LEU A 126 3.79 10.01 12.85
CA LEU A 126 2.91 9.54 11.76
C LEU A 126 2.38 8.13 12.05
N ILE A 127 3.24 7.20 12.47
CA ILE A 127 2.84 5.83 12.81
C ILE A 127 1.82 5.83 13.96
N ILE A 128 2.06 6.59 15.02
CA ILE A 128 1.15 6.73 16.15
C ILE A 128 -0.19 7.29 15.69
N PHE A 129 -0.19 8.32 14.84
CA PHE A 129 -1.42 8.86 14.25
C PHE A 129 -2.20 7.79 13.47
N MET A 130 -1.53 6.98 12.65
CA MET A 130 -2.16 5.87 11.91
C MET A 130 -2.75 4.83 12.86
N ILE A 131 -2.04 4.47 13.94
CA ILE A 131 -2.51 3.53 14.95
C ILE A 131 -3.75 4.06 15.67
N ILE A 132 -3.75 5.33 16.09
CA ILE A 132 -4.92 5.96 16.74
C ILE A 132 -6.13 5.93 15.79
N ASN A 133 -5.94 6.25 14.51
CA ASN A 133 -7.00 6.19 13.50
C ASN A 133 -7.56 4.76 13.34
N ILE A 134 -6.71 3.73 13.38
CA ILE A 134 -7.16 2.32 13.37
C ILE A 134 -7.94 1.99 14.64
N ILE A 135 -7.41 2.33 15.82
CA ILE A 135 -8.00 1.91 17.10
C ILE A 135 -9.37 2.54 17.33
N THR A 136 -9.56 3.78 16.87
CA THR A 136 -10.81 4.55 17.00
C THR A 136 -11.92 4.09 16.06
N LYS A 137 -11.61 3.29 15.04
CA LYS A 137 -12.61 2.73 14.13
C LYS A 137 -13.24 1.46 14.70
N TYR A 138 -14.53 1.27 14.44
CA TYR A 138 -15.31 0.11 14.93
C TYR A 138 -16.03 -0.67 13.81
N ASN A 139 -16.07 -0.13 12.58
CA ASN A 139 -16.78 -0.77 11.49
C ASN A 139 -16.05 -2.02 11.00
N LEU A 140 -16.64 -3.19 11.19
CA LEU A 140 -16.10 -4.49 10.74
C LEU A 140 -16.79 -5.02 9.48
N ILE A 141 -17.60 -4.21 8.80
CA ILE A 141 -18.25 -4.62 7.55
C ILE A 141 -17.18 -4.86 6.48
N GLN A 142 -17.29 -5.98 5.77
CA GLN A 142 -16.36 -6.35 4.72
C GLN A 142 -16.33 -5.29 3.61
N SER A 143 -15.14 -4.73 3.38
CA SER A 143 -14.91 -3.69 2.39
C SER A 143 -14.42 -4.25 1.07
N SER A 144 -13.55 -5.25 1.10
CA SER A 144 -13.01 -5.87 -0.11
C SER A 144 -12.47 -7.27 0.17
N LYS A 145 -12.37 -8.07 -0.89
CA LYS A 145 -11.71 -9.37 -0.91
C LYS A 145 -10.94 -9.51 -2.21
N ARG A 146 -9.67 -9.84 -2.13
CA ARG A 146 -8.81 -9.99 -3.31
C ARG A 146 -7.95 -11.24 -3.23
N GLN A 147 -7.77 -11.90 -4.36
CA GLN A 147 -6.91 -13.07 -4.47
C GLN A 147 -5.46 -12.62 -4.66
N VAL A 148 -4.57 -13.08 -3.78
CA VAL A 148 -3.15 -12.72 -3.77
C VAL A 148 -2.39 -13.48 -4.85
N ASN A 149 -2.58 -14.80 -4.91
CA ASN A 149 -1.84 -15.70 -5.78
C ASN A 149 -2.47 -15.91 -7.17
N SER A 150 -3.17 -14.91 -7.70
CA SER A 150 -3.68 -15.02 -9.07
C SER A 150 -2.51 -15.07 -10.06
N LYS A 151 -2.65 -15.84 -11.16
CA LYS A 151 -1.58 -15.99 -12.16
C LYS A 151 -1.08 -14.63 -12.69
N GLY A 152 -2.02 -13.70 -12.95
CA GLY A 152 -1.68 -12.35 -13.38
C GLY A 152 -0.88 -11.57 -12.33
N SER A 153 -1.31 -11.60 -11.06
CA SER A 153 -0.58 -10.94 -9.96
C SER A 153 0.85 -11.48 -9.84
N LEU A 154 1.02 -12.80 -9.83
CA LEU A 154 2.34 -13.44 -9.69
C LEU A 154 3.27 -13.11 -10.86
N ILE A 155 2.75 -13.09 -12.10
CA ILE A 155 3.53 -12.70 -13.28
C ILE A 155 3.96 -11.25 -13.18
N LEU A 156 3.05 -10.33 -12.83
CA LEU A 156 3.37 -8.90 -12.70
C LEU A 156 4.39 -8.64 -11.59
N MET A 157 4.22 -9.26 -10.41
CA MET A 157 5.20 -9.16 -9.32
C MET A 157 6.56 -9.76 -9.70
N GLY A 158 6.57 -10.88 -10.42
CA GLY A 158 7.78 -11.49 -10.95
C GLY A 158 8.52 -10.57 -11.92
N LEU A 159 7.80 -9.96 -12.86
CA LEU A 159 8.35 -8.99 -13.81
C LEU A 159 8.89 -7.74 -13.11
N SER A 160 8.15 -7.18 -12.15
CA SER A 160 8.60 -6.05 -11.32
C SER A 160 9.89 -6.40 -10.56
N THR A 161 9.97 -7.60 -9.99
CA THR A 161 11.16 -8.08 -9.27
C THR A 161 12.37 -8.18 -10.20
N VAL A 162 12.21 -8.81 -11.36
CA VAL A 162 13.28 -8.96 -12.36
C VAL A 162 13.73 -7.60 -12.89
N TYR A 163 12.79 -6.70 -13.18
CA TYR A 163 13.08 -5.34 -13.60
C TYR A 163 13.90 -4.60 -12.53
N ASN A 164 13.46 -4.62 -11.27
CA ASN A 164 14.18 -3.97 -10.18
C ASN A 164 15.59 -4.53 -10.00
N LEU A 165 15.76 -5.86 -10.05
CA LEU A 165 17.08 -6.49 -9.96
C LEU A 165 18.00 -6.09 -11.11
N LYS A 166 17.49 -6.05 -12.34
CA LYS A 166 18.25 -5.60 -13.51
C LYS A 166 18.68 -4.15 -13.33
N THR A 167 17.79 -3.28 -12.89
CA THR A 167 18.08 -1.85 -12.69
C THR A 167 19.10 -1.63 -11.57
N ILE A 168 18.98 -2.34 -10.44
CA ILE A 168 19.97 -2.34 -9.35
C ILE A 168 21.35 -2.77 -9.85
N TYR A 169 21.42 -3.79 -10.72
CA TYR A 169 22.67 -4.24 -11.32
C TYR A 169 23.29 -3.19 -12.25
N GLN A 170 22.47 -2.43 -12.97
CA GLN A 170 22.92 -1.36 -13.89
C GLN A 170 23.32 -0.07 -13.16
N HIS A 171 22.71 0.20 -12.00
CA HIS A 171 22.86 1.45 -11.22
C HIS A 171 23.28 1.16 -9.77
N PRO A 172 24.51 0.64 -9.54
CA PRO A 172 24.96 0.22 -8.21
C PRO A 172 25.02 1.37 -7.18
N GLU A 173 25.21 2.61 -7.64
CA GLU A 173 25.22 3.81 -6.82
C GLU A 173 23.91 4.06 -6.05
N HIS A 174 22.79 3.54 -6.57
CA HIS A 174 21.47 3.70 -5.96
C HIS A 174 21.07 2.57 -5.02
N ILE A 175 21.86 1.50 -4.88
CA ILE A 175 21.54 0.32 -4.07
C ILE A 175 21.21 0.71 -2.63
N MET A 176 22.08 1.49 -1.99
CA MET A 176 21.91 1.86 -0.59
C MET A 176 20.65 2.71 -0.40
N ARG A 177 20.36 3.62 -1.34
CA ARG A 177 19.19 4.48 -1.28
C ARG A 177 17.88 3.69 -1.44
N GLN A 178 17.84 2.79 -2.41
CA GLN A 178 16.72 1.87 -2.61
C GLN A 178 16.49 0.97 -1.39
N LEU A 179 17.55 0.44 -0.79
CA LEU A 179 17.45 -0.39 0.41
C LEU A 179 16.86 0.39 1.59
N LYS A 180 17.28 1.65 1.79
CA LYS A 180 16.73 2.52 2.84
C LYS A 180 15.25 2.83 2.63
N MET A 181 14.84 3.11 1.39
CA MET A 181 13.44 3.29 1.03
C MET A 181 12.62 2.02 1.30
N PHE A 182 13.13 0.87 0.87
CA PHE A 182 12.52 -0.44 1.07
C PHE A 182 12.30 -0.76 2.57
N ILE A 183 13.33 -0.58 3.39
CA ILE A 183 13.26 -0.80 4.84
C ILE A 183 12.22 0.12 5.47
N SER A 184 12.18 1.40 5.07
CA SER A 184 11.22 2.38 5.61
C SER A 184 9.77 2.00 5.29
N MET A 185 9.50 1.59 4.05
CA MET A 185 8.16 1.13 3.63
C MET A 185 7.74 -0.14 4.36
N ILE A 186 8.64 -1.14 4.48
CA ILE A 186 8.35 -2.38 5.21
C ILE A 186 8.10 -2.09 6.67
N TYR A 187 8.88 -1.23 7.31
CA TYR A 187 8.71 -0.89 8.71
C TYR A 187 7.32 -0.29 8.98
N LEU A 188 6.95 0.76 8.24
CA LEU A 188 5.63 1.38 8.33
C LEU A 188 4.48 0.38 8.09
N SER A 189 4.61 -0.40 7.01
CA SER A 189 3.57 -1.32 6.56
C SER A 189 3.42 -2.51 7.50
N SER A 190 4.49 -2.95 8.15
CA SER A 190 4.47 -4.03 9.14
C SER A 190 3.68 -3.62 10.38
N ILE A 191 3.96 -2.43 10.91
CA ILE A 191 3.23 -1.90 12.07
C ILE A 191 1.76 -1.70 11.73
N TRP A 192 1.46 -1.05 10.60
CA TRP A 192 0.08 -0.85 10.16
C TRP A 192 -0.67 -2.17 9.95
N THR A 193 -0.03 -3.15 9.31
CA THR A 193 -0.63 -4.48 9.06
C THR A 193 -0.88 -5.23 10.35
N PHE A 194 0.04 -5.15 11.32
CA PHE A 194 -0.15 -5.78 12.63
C PHE A 194 -1.38 -5.21 13.36
N PHE A 195 -1.52 -3.88 13.45
CA PHE A 195 -2.65 -3.26 14.14
C PHE A 195 -3.99 -3.46 13.42
N THR A 196 -3.99 -3.45 12.08
CA THR A 196 -5.21 -3.75 11.31
C THR A 196 -5.63 -5.22 11.40
N TRP A 197 -4.67 -6.14 11.47
CA TRP A 197 -4.94 -7.55 11.75
C TRP A 197 -5.47 -7.75 13.17
N TYR A 198 -4.80 -7.17 14.18
CA TYR A 198 -5.21 -7.25 15.58
C TYR A 198 -6.65 -6.75 15.81
N LYS A 199 -7.04 -5.68 15.11
CA LYS A 199 -8.42 -5.15 15.17
C LYS A 199 -9.44 -5.91 14.31
N GLY A 200 -9.02 -6.87 13.50
CA GLY A 200 -9.91 -7.61 12.59
C GLY A 200 -10.29 -6.86 11.31
N PHE A 201 -9.63 -5.73 11.01
CA PHE A 201 -9.78 -5.02 9.74
C PHE A 201 -9.07 -5.70 8.58
N ARG A 202 -8.12 -6.58 8.88
CA ARG A 202 -7.36 -7.29 7.87
C ARG A 202 -7.25 -8.77 8.26
N THR A 203 -7.84 -9.63 7.45
CA THR A 203 -7.79 -11.08 7.65
C THR A 203 -7.41 -11.78 6.35
N ALA A 204 -7.11 -13.07 6.43
CA ALA A 204 -6.88 -13.90 5.26
C ALA A 204 -7.88 -15.06 5.23
N GLU A 205 -8.17 -15.56 4.02
CA GLU A 205 -8.97 -16.77 3.81
C GLU A 205 -8.24 -17.70 2.84
N VAL A 206 -8.26 -19.01 3.14
CA VAL A 206 -7.61 -20.05 2.34
C VAL A 206 -8.68 -20.96 1.77
N TYR A 207 -8.59 -21.22 0.47
CA TYR A 207 -9.44 -22.18 -0.23
C TYR A 207 -8.57 -23.28 -0.81
N LEU A 208 -8.74 -24.49 -0.30
CA LEU A 208 -8.06 -25.68 -0.81
C LEU A 208 -8.86 -26.26 -1.98
N LYS A 209 -8.14 -26.70 -3.00
CA LYS A 209 -8.75 -27.43 -4.11
C LYS A 209 -8.82 -28.91 -3.75
N ASN A 210 -10.03 -29.45 -3.66
CA ASN A 210 -10.26 -30.87 -3.38
C ASN A 210 -10.01 -31.73 -4.63
N GLU A 211 -9.91 -33.05 -4.46
CA GLU A 211 -9.72 -34.02 -5.56
C GLU A 211 -10.83 -33.92 -6.63
N SER A 212 -12.04 -33.54 -6.22
CA SER A 212 -13.20 -33.28 -7.10
C SER A 212 -13.14 -31.94 -7.86
N ASN A 213 -12.00 -31.24 -7.85
CA ASN A 213 -11.81 -29.88 -8.39
C ASN A 213 -12.65 -28.76 -7.73
N GLU A 214 -13.35 -29.03 -6.63
CA GLU A 214 -14.11 -28.04 -5.86
C GLU A 214 -13.23 -27.31 -4.84
N TYR A 215 -13.59 -26.06 -4.51
CA TYR A 215 -12.85 -25.23 -3.56
C TYR A 215 -13.53 -25.20 -2.20
N ILE A 216 -12.86 -25.73 -1.17
CA ILE A 216 -13.37 -25.76 0.20
C ILE A 216 -12.69 -24.66 1.02
N LYS A 217 -13.49 -23.83 1.69
CA LYS A 217 -12.99 -22.79 2.61
C LYS A 217 -12.43 -23.47 3.86
N GLN A 218 -11.15 -23.27 4.12
CA GLN A 218 -10.49 -23.69 5.35
C GLN A 218 -10.36 -22.49 6.29
N SER A 219 -10.52 -22.71 7.60
CA SER A 219 -10.11 -21.75 8.62
C SER A 219 -8.59 -21.66 8.64
N PRO A 220 -7.98 -20.55 8.20
CA PRO A 220 -6.54 -20.47 8.12
C PRO A 220 -5.90 -20.46 9.49
N ASN A 221 -4.76 -21.13 9.63
CA ASN A 221 -3.97 -21.06 10.85
C ASN A 221 -3.29 -19.68 10.97
N ASN A 222 -2.97 -19.24 12.20
CA ASN A 222 -2.30 -17.95 12.44
C ASN A 222 -0.99 -17.82 11.64
N PHE A 223 -0.27 -18.91 11.46
CA PHE A 223 0.94 -18.95 10.64
C PHE A 223 0.67 -18.68 9.15
N GLU A 224 -0.42 -19.21 8.60
CA GLU A 224 -0.78 -18.98 7.20
C GLU A 224 -1.22 -17.53 6.97
N ILE A 225 -2.00 -16.97 7.91
CA ILE A 225 -2.37 -15.55 7.89
C ILE A 225 -1.10 -14.70 7.92
N PHE A 226 -0.15 -15.02 8.80
CA PHE A 226 1.13 -14.34 8.89
C PHE A 226 1.90 -14.37 7.56
N LEU A 227 2.03 -15.54 6.91
CA LEU A 227 2.72 -15.67 5.63
C LEU A 227 2.05 -14.85 4.51
N ILE A 228 0.72 -14.86 4.43
CA ILE A 228 -0.03 -14.11 3.41
C ILE A 228 0.15 -12.59 3.61
N LEU A 229 0.10 -12.12 4.86
CA LEU A 229 0.31 -10.71 5.18
C LEU A 229 1.78 -10.30 5.02
N LEU A 230 2.73 -11.19 5.30
CA LEU A 230 4.15 -10.94 5.07
C LEU A 230 4.45 -10.82 3.58
N TYR A 231 3.85 -11.67 2.74
CA TYR A 231 3.95 -11.57 1.29
C TYR A 231 3.47 -10.19 0.79
N ASP A 232 2.32 -9.73 1.29
CA ASP A 232 1.77 -8.42 0.95
C ASP A 232 2.75 -7.27 1.29
N ILE A 233 3.34 -7.30 2.48
CA ILE A 233 4.29 -6.27 2.92
C ILE A 233 5.58 -6.29 2.09
N ILE A 234 6.17 -7.46 1.87
CA ILE A 234 7.48 -7.56 1.22
C ILE A 234 7.36 -7.36 -0.29
N PHE A 235 6.45 -8.09 -0.94
CA PHE A 235 6.37 -8.13 -2.40
C PHE A 235 5.47 -7.04 -2.95
N GLU A 236 4.22 -6.95 -2.47
CA GLU A 236 3.26 -6.01 -3.05
C GLU A 236 3.47 -4.57 -2.60
N ILE A 237 4.03 -4.35 -1.40
CA ILE A 237 4.45 -3.01 -0.96
C ILE A 237 5.93 -2.82 -1.24
N GLY A 238 6.81 -3.58 -0.60
CA GLY A 238 8.26 -3.37 -0.70
C GLY A 238 8.79 -3.40 -2.15
N ILE A 239 8.68 -4.53 -2.83
CA ILE A 239 9.25 -4.71 -4.17
C ILE A 239 8.48 -3.93 -5.24
N ALA A 240 7.14 -4.01 -5.25
CA ALA A 240 6.37 -3.31 -6.27
C ALA A 240 6.59 -1.79 -6.23
N TYR A 241 6.76 -1.20 -5.04
CA TYR A 241 6.93 0.25 -4.90
C TYR A 241 8.37 0.70 -5.16
N LEU A 242 9.36 -0.19 -5.00
CA LEU A 242 10.70 0.05 -5.52
C LEU A 242 10.70 0.22 -7.04
N THR A 243 9.75 -0.35 -7.77
CA THR A 243 9.61 -0.08 -9.20
C THR A 243 9.32 1.40 -9.47
N PHE A 244 8.58 2.09 -8.60
CA PHE A 244 8.38 3.53 -8.75
C PHE A 244 9.65 4.34 -8.53
N TYR A 245 10.54 3.92 -7.62
CA TYR A 245 11.86 4.52 -7.49
C TYR A 245 12.61 4.39 -8.82
N ASN A 246 12.63 3.18 -9.39
CA ASN A 246 13.35 2.90 -10.63
C ASN A 246 12.78 3.61 -11.86
N LEU A 247 11.50 3.98 -11.85
CA LEU A 247 10.84 4.66 -12.98
C LEU A 247 10.93 6.19 -12.91
N PHE A 248 11.04 6.78 -11.72
CA PHE A 248 10.85 8.22 -11.52
C PHE A 248 12.03 8.95 -10.87
N ILE A 249 13.07 8.21 -10.46
CA ILE A 249 14.28 8.78 -9.82
C ILE A 249 15.55 8.42 -10.59
N LEU A 250 15.63 7.23 -11.16
CA LEU A 250 16.70 6.83 -12.09
C LEU A 250 16.42 7.39 -13.49
#